data_AF-A0A392NPW9-F1
#
_entry.id   AF-A0A392NPW9-F1
#
_cell.length_a   1.000
_cell.length_b   1.000
_cell.length_c   1.000
_cell.angle_alpha   90.00
_cell.angle_beta   90.00
_cell.angle_gamma   90.00
#
_symmetry.space_group_name_H-M   'P 1'
#
loop_
_entity.id
_entity.type
_entity.pdbx_description
1 polymer ?
#
loop_
_entity_poly.entity_id
_entity_poly.type
_entity_poly.pdbx_seq_one_letter_code
_entity_poly.pdbx_strand_id
1 'polypeptide(L)'
;WFHFLARTLTGPKAWPFVGSLPALFKNRNQVHDWIAGNLRATGGSATYQTCIIPLPFLAHKQGFYTVTCHPKNLEHILKTRFDNYPKGPKWQTAFHDLLGQGIFNSDGETWLMQRKTAALEFTTRTLKQAMARWVNRSIKNRLWCILDKSVKDNVYVDLQDLLLRLTFDNICGLTFGKDPETLSPNLPENPFAVAFDTATEATMH
;
A
#
# COMPACT_ATOMS: atom_id res chain seq x y z
N TRP A 1 -26.46 21.78 14.27
CA TRP A 1 -25.19 21.06 14.42
C TRP A 1 -24.55 20.71 13.07
N PHE A 2 -25.17 19.86 12.23
CA PHE A 2 -24.61 19.49 10.92
C PHE A 2 -24.28 20.68 10.00
N HIS A 3 -25.15 21.69 9.93
CA HIS A 3 -24.87 22.89 9.14
C HIS A 3 -23.65 23.69 9.63
N PHE A 4 -23.36 23.65 10.93
CA PHE A 4 -22.16 24.27 11.49
C PHE A 4 -20.92 23.45 11.12
N LEU A 5 -21.01 22.12 11.27
CA LEU A 5 -19.99 21.15 10.86
C LEU A 5 -19.65 21.27 9.36
N ALA A 6 -20.65 21.31 8.49
CA ALA A 6 -20.44 21.39 7.05
C ALA A 6 -19.75 22.68 6.62
N ARG A 7 -19.87 23.77 7.40
CA ARG A 7 -19.17 25.04 7.14
C ARG A 7 -17.70 25.02 7.54
N THR A 8 -17.30 24.12 8.45
CA THR A 8 -15.89 23.99 8.87
C THR A 8 -15.11 23.02 7.98
N LEU A 9 -15.79 22.16 7.22
CA LEU A 9 -15.15 21.23 6.30
C LEU A 9 -14.71 21.95 5.02
N THR A 10 -13.43 21.83 4.69
CA THR A 10 -12.81 22.41 3.49
C THR A 10 -12.76 21.44 2.30
N GLY A 11 -13.19 20.19 2.51
CA GLY A 11 -13.17 19.12 1.52
C GLY A 11 -14.46 18.96 0.71
N PRO A 12 -14.65 17.80 0.06
CA PRO A 12 -15.82 17.53 -0.78
C PRO A 12 -17.14 17.64 0.00
N LYS A 13 -18.21 18.00 -0.72
CA LYS A 13 -19.56 18.22 -0.18
C LYS A 13 -19.99 17.06 0.73
N ALA A 14 -20.17 17.37 2.01
CA ALA A 14 -20.71 16.43 2.99
C ALA A 14 -22.24 16.49 3.02
N TRP A 15 -22.89 15.33 3.13
CA TRP A 15 -24.35 15.18 3.22
C TRP A 15 -24.77 14.78 4.64
N PRO A 16 -25.96 15.18 5.14
CA PRO A 16 -26.34 15.02 6.56
C PRO A 16 -26.29 13.60 7.14
N PHE A 17 -26.49 12.57 6.32
CA PHE A 17 -26.52 11.16 6.78
C PHE A 17 -25.36 10.31 6.26
N VAL A 18 -24.87 10.64 5.06
CA VAL A 18 -23.87 9.82 4.34
C VAL A 18 -22.54 10.54 4.14
N GLY A 19 -22.39 11.76 4.68
CA GLY A 19 -21.13 12.48 4.62
C GLY A 19 -20.62 12.66 3.21
N SER A 20 -19.32 12.45 3.01
CA SER A 20 -18.66 12.44 1.70
C SER A 20 -18.65 11.06 1.02
N LEU A 21 -19.30 10.03 1.60
CA LEU A 21 -19.36 8.69 0.99
C LEU A 21 -19.91 8.69 -0.46
N PRO A 22 -21.01 9.39 -0.79
CA PRO A 22 -21.51 9.39 -2.16
C PRO A 22 -20.50 9.98 -3.15
N ALA A 23 -19.74 10.99 -2.72
CA ALA A 23 -18.69 11.58 -3.54
C ALA A 23 -17.52 10.61 -3.74
N LEU A 24 -17.16 9.84 -2.72
CA LEU A 24 -16.16 8.78 -2.81
C LEU A 24 -16.61 7.67 -3.79
N PHE A 25 -17.84 7.17 -3.64
CA PHE A 25 -18.39 6.12 -4.51
C PHE A 25 -18.49 6.56 -5.97
N LYS A 26 -18.94 7.79 -6.23
CA LYS A 26 -19.03 8.35 -7.58
C LYS A 26 -17.66 8.44 -8.27
N ASN A 27 -16.61 8.74 -7.50
CA ASN A 27 -15.25 8.93 -8.02
C ASN A 27 -14.34 7.71 -7.78
N ARG A 28 -14.88 6.54 -7.44
CA ARG A 28 -14.08 5.36 -7.07
C ARG A 28 -13.06 4.95 -8.15
N ASN A 29 -13.42 5.08 -9.42
CA ASN A 29 -12.57 4.71 -10.56
C ASN A 29 -11.43 5.73 -10.81
N GLN A 30 -11.50 6.92 -10.20
CA GLN A 30 -10.53 8.02 -10.36
C GLN A 30 -10.21 8.63 -8.98
N VAL A 31 -10.13 7.79 -7.95
CA VAL A 31 -10.06 8.26 -6.56
C VAL A 31 -8.80 9.10 -6.31
N HIS A 32 -7.66 8.73 -6.92
CA HIS A 32 -6.41 9.47 -6.80
C HIS A 32 -6.49 10.86 -7.44
N ASP A 33 -7.02 10.96 -8.66
CA ASP A 33 -7.19 12.24 -9.36
C ASP A 33 -8.19 13.14 -8.63
N TRP A 34 -9.26 12.55 -8.11
CA TRP A 34 -10.25 13.27 -7.32
C TRP A 34 -9.65 13.83 -6.02
N ILE A 35 -8.87 13.03 -5.27
CA ILE A 35 -8.17 13.50 -4.08
C ILE A 35 -7.17 14.61 -4.43
N ALA A 36 -6.38 14.44 -5.50
CA ALA A 36 -5.43 15.44 -5.96
C ALA A 36 -6.12 16.75 -6.37
N GLY A 37 -7.26 16.67 -7.06
CA GLY A 37 -8.10 17.82 -7.41
C GLY A 37 -8.59 18.57 -6.17
N ASN A 38 -9.09 17.85 -5.16
CA ASN A 38 -9.53 18.45 -3.90
C ASN A 38 -8.36 19.16 -3.17
N LEU A 39 -7.17 18.55 -3.14
CA LEU A 39 -5.98 19.15 -2.54
C LEU A 39 -5.56 20.44 -3.26
N ARG A 40 -5.54 20.42 -4.60
CA ARG A 40 -5.25 21.62 -5.42
C ARG A 40 -6.27 22.74 -5.20
N ALA A 41 -7.54 22.40 -5.03
CA ALA A 41 -8.60 23.36 -4.77
C ALA A 41 -8.43 24.11 -3.42
N THR A 42 -7.70 23.53 -2.46
CA THR A 42 -7.40 24.20 -1.17
C THR A 42 -6.25 25.22 -1.25
N GLY A 43 -5.69 25.44 -2.44
CA GLY A 43 -4.62 26.42 -2.66
C GLY A 43 -3.38 26.12 -1.82
N GLY A 44 -2.84 27.15 -1.16
CA GLY A 44 -1.60 27.06 -0.39
C GLY A 44 -1.67 26.17 0.87
N SER A 45 -2.87 25.83 1.35
CA SER A 45 -3.02 24.91 2.51
C SER A 45 -2.68 23.47 2.14
N ALA A 46 -2.91 23.07 0.87
CA ALA A 46 -2.69 21.72 0.36
C ALA A 46 -3.23 20.62 1.29
N THR A 47 -4.35 20.94 1.97
CA THR A 47 -4.93 20.16 3.06
C THR A 47 -6.42 20.41 3.10
N TYR A 48 -7.22 19.33 3.12
CA TYR A 48 -8.65 19.43 3.31
C TYR A 48 -9.15 18.47 4.39
N GLN A 49 -10.28 18.83 4.99
CA GLN A 49 -10.99 17.99 5.95
C GLN A 49 -12.33 17.55 5.38
N THR A 50 -12.66 16.28 5.58
CA THR A 50 -13.93 15.70 5.16
C THR A 50 -14.53 14.82 6.26
N CYS A 51 -15.81 14.53 6.14
CA CYS A 51 -16.53 13.69 7.07
C CYS A 51 -17.28 12.58 6.33
N ILE A 52 -16.94 11.32 6.61
CA ILE A 52 -17.55 10.14 5.96
C ILE A 52 -18.90 9.80 6.62
N ILE A 53 -19.03 9.96 7.93
CA ILE A 53 -20.27 9.71 8.68
C ILE A 53 -20.54 10.86 9.66
N PRO A 54 -21.40 11.83 9.29
CA PRO A 54 -21.66 13.02 10.09
C PRO A 54 -22.84 12.81 11.06
N LEU A 55 -22.77 11.73 11.86
CA LEU A 55 -23.72 11.48 12.95
C LEU A 55 -23.09 11.95 14.28
N PRO A 56 -23.77 12.73 15.13
CA PRO A 56 -23.14 13.41 16.28
C PRO A 56 -22.26 12.52 17.18
N PHE A 57 -22.69 11.31 17.46
CA PHE A 57 -21.96 10.37 18.33
C PHE A 57 -20.86 9.58 17.59
N LEU A 58 -21.07 9.26 16.30
CA LEU A 58 -20.12 8.49 15.48
C LEU A 58 -19.06 9.37 14.81
N ALA A 59 -19.41 10.62 14.47
CA ALA A 59 -18.54 11.59 13.83
C ALA A 59 -17.33 11.91 14.70
N HIS A 60 -17.55 12.13 16.00
CA HIS A 60 -16.49 12.43 16.97
C HIS A 60 -15.50 11.30 17.18
N LYS A 61 -15.89 10.04 16.96
CA LYS A 61 -14.99 8.90 17.14
C LYS A 61 -14.34 8.45 15.83
N GLN A 62 -15.02 8.56 14.68
CA GLN A 62 -14.63 7.84 13.46
C GLN A 62 -15.03 8.54 12.15
N GLY A 63 -15.60 9.74 12.20
CA GLY A 63 -16.17 10.38 11.00
C GLY A 63 -15.22 11.32 10.29
N PHE A 64 -14.22 11.90 10.97
CA PHE A 64 -13.36 12.94 10.42
C PHE A 64 -12.10 12.40 9.78
N TYR A 65 -11.84 12.87 8.56
CA TYR A 65 -10.65 12.53 7.79
C TYR A 65 -9.96 13.82 7.36
N THR A 66 -8.67 13.91 7.64
CA THR A 66 -7.82 15.01 7.15
C THR A 66 -6.90 14.45 6.09
N VAL A 67 -6.91 15.06 4.91
CA VAL A 67 -6.06 14.67 3.80
C VAL A 67 -5.11 15.83 3.50
N THR A 68 -3.81 15.57 3.45
CA THR A 68 -2.79 16.60 3.27
C THR A 68 -1.68 16.13 2.34
N CYS A 69 -1.19 17.03 1.49
CA CYS A 69 0.07 16.88 0.78
C CYS A 69 1.06 18.00 1.11
N HIS A 70 0.79 18.79 2.16
CA HIS A 70 1.67 19.86 2.59
C HIS A 70 2.94 19.29 3.25
N PRO A 71 4.16 19.65 2.79
CA PRO A 71 5.41 19.04 3.27
C PRO A 71 5.59 19.08 4.79
N LYS A 72 5.27 20.21 5.44
CA LYS A 72 5.36 20.35 6.90
C LYS A 72 4.42 19.42 7.66
N ASN A 73 3.23 19.14 7.11
CA ASN A 73 2.28 18.22 7.74
C ASN A 73 2.76 16.78 7.56
N LEU A 74 3.32 16.44 6.39
CA LEU A 74 3.93 15.13 6.16
C LEU A 74 5.13 14.90 7.08
N GLU A 75 6.01 15.89 7.27
CA GLU A 75 7.11 15.78 8.23
C GLU A 75 6.59 15.60 9.67
N HIS A 76 5.55 16.35 10.05
CA HIS A 76 4.95 16.23 11.37
C HIS A 76 4.40 14.81 11.62
N ILE A 77 3.65 14.26 10.66
CA ILE A 77 3.00 12.94 10.78
C ILE A 77 4.00 11.80 10.67
N LEU A 78 4.94 11.85 9.71
CA LEU A 78 5.80 10.73 9.38
C LEU A 78 7.14 10.72 10.15
N LYS A 79 7.50 11.83 10.80
CA LYS A 79 8.81 11.99 11.45
C LYS A 79 8.73 12.61 12.85
N THR A 80 8.15 13.81 12.99
CA THR A 80 8.26 14.57 14.25
C THR A 80 7.34 14.06 15.36
N ARG A 81 6.13 13.61 15.01
CA ARG A 81 5.10 13.13 15.95
C ARG A 81 4.48 11.81 15.48
N PHE A 82 5.31 10.93 14.93
CA PHE A 82 4.87 9.64 14.39
C PHE A 82 4.10 8.79 15.40
N ASP A 83 4.51 8.82 16.66
CA ASP A 83 3.87 8.18 17.81
C ASP A 83 2.41 8.62 18.03
N ASN A 84 2.05 9.83 17.60
CA ASN A 84 0.70 10.37 17.74
C ASN A 84 -0.28 9.90 16.64
N TYR A 85 0.20 9.18 15.62
CA TYR A 85 -0.60 8.70 14.50
C TYR A 85 -0.51 7.17 14.34
N PRO A 86 -1.00 6.39 15.33
CA PRO A 86 -1.04 4.94 15.20
C PRO A 86 -2.04 4.53 14.10
N LYS A 87 -1.77 3.40 13.43
CA LYS A 87 -2.73 2.82 12.48
C LYS A 87 -4.03 2.45 13.19
N GLY A 88 -3.89 1.98 14.44
CA GLY A 88 -5.00 1.75 15.35
C GLY A 88 -5.70 0.41 15.17
N PRO A 89 -6.63 0.08 16.07
CA PRO A 89 -7.18 -1.28 16.20
C PRO A 89 -7.97 -1.73 14.97
N LYS A 90 -8.60 -0.82 14.23
CA LYS A 90 -9.35 -1.17 13.01
C LYS A 90 -8.45 -1.70 11.91
N TRP A 91 -7.33 -1.03 11.68
CA TRP A 91 -6.31 -1.48 10.72
C TRP A 91 -5.73 -2.81 11.19
N GLN A 92 -5.40 -2.88 12.49
CA GLN A 92 -4.86 -4.09 13.10
C GLN A 92 -5.77 -5.30 12.91
N THR A 93 -7.07 -5.16 13.16
CA THR A 93 -8.05 -6.24 12.98
C THR A 93 -8.22 -6.60 11.51
N ALA A 94 -8.36 -5.61 10.61
CA ALA A 94 -8.55 -5.88 9.19
C ALA A 94 -7.38 -6.67 8.57
N PHE A 95 -6.15 -6.34 8.95
CA PHE A 95 -4.95 -6.99 8.43
C PHE A 95 -4.42 -8.12 9.34
N HIS A 96 -5.13 -8.48 10.41
CA HIS A 96 -4.66 -9.47 11.37
C HIS A 96 -4.46 -10.84 10.74
N ASP A 97 -5.41 -11.29 9.92
CA ASP A 97 -5.38 -12.66 9.36
C ASP A 97 -4.28 -12.83 8.30
N LEU A 98 -3.93 -11.76 7.59
CA LEU A 98 -2.87 -11.76 6.58
C LEU A 98 -1.48 -11.44 7.16
N LEU A 99 -1.38 -10.38 7.97
CA LEU A 99 -0.11 -9.79 8.41
C LEU A 99 0.20 -10.07 9.90
N GLY A 100 -0.74 -10.66 10.64
CA GLY A 100 -0.61 -10.95 12.06
C GLY A 100 -0.21 -9.72 12.87
N GLN A 101 0.76 -9.88 13.76
CA GLN A 101 1.41 -8.78 14.50
C GLN A 101 2.71 -8.33 13.83
N GLY A 102 2.85 -8.53 12.52
CA GLY A 102 4.05 -8.17 11.77
C GLY A 102 4.27 -6.66 11.69
N ILE A 103 5.45 -6.27 11.20
CA ILE A 103 5.90 -4.87 11.10
C ILE A 103 4.93 -3.95 10.35
N PHE A 104 4.15 -4.49 9.42
CA PHE A 104 3.16 -3.72 8.68
C PHE A 104 1.86 -3.51 9.47
N ASN A 105 1.58 -4.33 10.47
CA ASN A 105 0.36 -4.26 11.27
C ASN A 105 0.57 -3.72 12.69
N SER A 106 1.78 -3.82 13.24
CA SER A 106 2.11 -3.32 14.59
C SER A 106 2.22 -1.78 14.65
N ASP A 107 2.05 -1.24 15.86
CA ASP A 107 2.23 0.16 16.22
C ASP A 107 3.23 0.28 17.41
N GLY A 108 3.75 1.49 17.66
CA GLY A 108 4.56 1.80 18.86
C GLY A 108 5.88 1.03 18.98
N GLU A 109 6.21 0.57 20.20
CA GLU A 109 7.48 -0.10 20.52
C GLU A 109 7.65 -1.43 19.76
N THR A 110 6.57 -2.21 19.58
CA THR A 110 6.62 -3.46 18.81
C THR A 110 7.02 -3.20 17.36
N TRP A 111 6.44 -2.17 16.74
CA TRP A 111 6.81 -1.73 15.40
C TRP A 111 8.26 -1.26 15.35
N LEU A 112 8.68 -0.44 16.32
CA LEU A 112 10.02 0.11 16.38
C LEU A 112 11.08 -0.99 16.52
N MET A 113 10.83 -1.98 17.37
CA MET A 113 11.70 -3.15 17.55
C MET A 113 11.81 -3.95 16.25
N GLN A 114 10.68 -4.33 15.65
CA GLN A 114 10.66 -5.08 14.39
C GLN A 114 11.33 -4.32 13.25
N ARG A 115 11.12 -3.00 13.17
CA ARG A 115 11.75 -2.13 12.17
C ARG A 115 13.26 -2.03 12.35
N LYS A 116 13.74 -1.89 13.59
CA LYS A 116 15.19 -1.87 13.88
C LYS A 116 15.84 -3.19 13.47
N THR A 117 15.21 -4.33 13.82
CA THR A 117 15.71 -5.65 13.42
C THR A 117 15.73 -5.82 11.91
N ALA A 118 14.63 -5.49 11.22
CA ALA A 118 14.59 -5.58 9.76
C ALA A 118 15.61 -4.66 9.07
N ALA A 119 15.80 -3.43 9.56
CA ALA A 119 16.75 -2.49 8.99
C ALA A 119 18.22 -2.98 9.08
N LEU A 120 18.55 -3.82 10.06
CA LEU A 120 19.87 -4.44 10.18
C LEU A 120 20.10 -5.54 9.13
N GLU A 121 19.07 -6.31 8.79
CA GLU A 121 19.15 -7.30 7.72
C GLU A 121 19.21 -6.63 6.34
N PHE A 122 18.44 -5.54 6.19
CA PHE A 122 18.33 -4.76 4.95
C PHE A 122 19.31 -3.59 4.88
N THR A 123 20.59 -3.78 5.24
CA THR A 123 21.60 -2.75 4.97
C THR A 123 21.83 -2.55 3.47
N THR A 124 22.24 -1.34 3.08
CA THR A 124 22.59 -1.02 1.67
C THR A 124 23.60 -2.00 1.08
N ARG A 125 24.52 -2.54 1.89
CA ARG A 125 25.54 -3.49 1.43
C ARG A 125 24.96 -4.88 1.20
N THR A 126 24.23 -5.41 2.17
CA THR A 126 23.60 -6.74 2.07
C THR A 126 22.57 -6.76 0.94
N LEU A 127 21.74 -5.72 0.87
CA LEU A 127 20.80 -5.51 -0.24
C LEU A 127 21.52 -5.44 -1.59
N LYS A 128 22.52 -4.57 -1.76
CA LYS A 128 23.23 -4.46 -3.06
C LYS A 128 23.84 -5.78 -3.49
N GLN A 129 24.49 -6.52 -2.58
CA GLN A 129 25.18 -7.77 -2.93
C GLN A 129 24.20 -8.91 -3.22
N ALA A 130 23.21 -9.11 -2.35
CA ALA A 130 22.23 -10.17 -2.53
C ALA A 130 21.29 -9.88 -3.71
N MET A 131 20.81 -8.64 -3.85
CA MET A 131 19.93 -8.23 -4.93
C MET A 131 20.66 -8.24 -6.27
N ALA A 132 21.92 -7.80 -6.35
CA ALA A 132 22.69 -7.92 -7.59
C ALA A 132 22.91 -9.39 -8.01
N ARG A 133 23.06 -10.33 -7.06
CA ARG A 133 23.21 -11.74 -7.40
C ARG A 133 21.90 -12.37 -7.84
N TRP A 134 20.84 -12.22 -7.05
CA TRP A 134 19.53 -12.83 -7.30
C TRP A 134 18.86 -12.21 -8.52
N VAL A 135 18.72 -10.89 -8.57
CA VAL A 135 18.03 -10.20 -9.67
C VAL A 135 18.74 -10.41 -11.00
N ASN A 136 20.08 -10.31 -11.03
CA ASN A 136 20.83 -10.48 -12.28
C ASN A 136 20.73 -11.92 -12.80
N ARG A 137 20.74 -12.92 -11.91
CA ARG A 137 20.51 -14.32 -12.28
C ARG A 137 19.10 -14.52 -12.83
N SER A 138 18.08 -14.02 -12.14
CA SER A 138 16.68 -14.14 -12.55
C SER A 138 16.41 -13.44 -13.89
N ILE A 139 17.00 -12.27 -14.12
CA ILE A 139 16.85 -11.55 -15.39
C ILE A 139 17.57 -12.29 -16.51
N LYS A 140 18.87 -12.57 -16.37
CA LYS A 140 19.68 -13.13 -17.47
C LYS A 140 19.26 -14.54 -17.86
N ASN A 141 18.96 -15.38 -16.87
CA ASN A 141 18.74 -16.80 -17.14
C ASN A 141 17.27 -17.15 -17.35
N ARG A 142 16.34 -16.24 -17.04
CA ARG A 142 14.91 -16.55 -17.00
C ARG A 142 14.09 -15.52 -17.75
N LEU A 143 14.00 -14.29 -17.24
CA LEU A 143 13.21 -13.23 -17.90
C LEU A 143 13.64 -13.01 -19.35
N TRP A 144 14.95 -12.85 -19.58
CA TRP A 144 15.48 -12.64 -20.92
C TRP A 144 15.20 -13.82 -21.84
N CYS A 145 15.35 -15.05 -21.35
CA CYS A 145 15.08 -16.26 -22.13
C CYS A 145 13.59 -16.38 -22.51
N ILE A 146 12.68 -16.02 -21.60
CA ILE A 146 11.23 -16.02 -21.87
C ILE A 146 10.90 -14.98 -22.94
N LEU A 147 11.43 -13.76 -22.82
CA LEU A 147 11.20 -12.69 -23.78
C LEU A 147 11.81 -12.98 -25.16
N ASP A 148 13.03 -13.51 -25.21
CA ASP A 148 13.69 -13.90 -26.48
C ASP A 148 12.92 -15.02 -27.18
N LYS A 149 12.40 -15.99 -26.41
CA LYS A 149 11.54 -17.05 -26.93
C LYS A 149 10.20 -16.50 -27.44
N SER A 150 9.55 -15.61 -26.69
CA SER A 150 8.25 -15.06 -27.10
C SER A 150 8.34 -14.24 -28.38
N VAL A 151 9.46 -13.54 -28.60
CA VAL A 151 9.75 -12.85 -29.87
C VAL A 151 9.90 -13.85 -31.01
N LYS A 152 10.64 -14.94 -30.82
CA LYS A 152 10.85 -15.98 -31.84
C LYS A 152 9.55 -16.71 -32.21
N ASP A 153 8.74 -17.02 -31.20
CA ASP A 153 7.47 -17.72 -31.36
C ASP A 153 6.33 -16.76 -31.77
N ASN A 154 6.58 -15.45 -31.82
CA ASN A 154 5.62 -14.38 -32.08
C ASN A 154 4.38 -14.44 -31.16
N VAL A 155 4.63 -14.68 -29.86
CA VAL A 155 3.60 -14.81 -28.82
C VAL A 155 3.64 -13.61 -27.89
N TYR A 156 2.47 -13.13 -27.47
CA TYR A 156 2.36 -12.06 -26.47
C TYR A 156 2.67 -12.60 -25.07
N VAL A 157 3.25 -11.74 -24.23
CA VAL A 157 3.52 -12.05 -22.82
C VAL A 157 2.84 -11.02 -21.93
N ASP A 158 2.36 -11.47 -20.78
CA ASP A 158 1.86 -10.58 -19.75
C ASP A 158 3.04 -10.09 -18.89
N LEU A 159 3.43 -8.82 -19.06
CA LEU A 159 4.51 -8.22 -18.27
C LEU A 159 4.14 -8.08 -16.79
N GLN A 160 2.86 -7.94 -16.44
CA GLN A 160 2.44 -7.84 -15.05
C GLN A 160 2.71 -9.17 -14.33
N ASP A 161 2.30 -10.29 -14.92
CA ASP A 161 2.57 -11.63 -14.41
C ASP A 161 4.08 -11.92 -14.32
N LEU A 162 4.84 -11.65 -15.38
CA LEU A 162 6.28 -11.88 -15.39
C LEU A 162 7.04 -11.05 -14.33
N LEU A 163 6.67 -9.77 -14.16
CA LEU A 163 7.32 -8.91 -13.16
C LEU A 163 6.90 -9.26 -11.74
N LEU A 164 5.66 -9.72 -11.52
CA LEU A 164 5.21 -10.21 -10.23
C LEU A 164 5.98 -11.47 -9.83
N ARG A 165 6.10 -12.46 -10.73
CA ARG A 165 6.89 -13.68 -10.55
C ARG A 165 8.37 -13.39 -10.31
N LEU A 166 8.94 -12.47 -11.09
CA LEU A 166 10.31 -11.99 -10.88
C LEU A 166 10.50 -11.41 -9.48
N THR A 167 9.55 -10.59 -9.03
CA THR A 167 9.61 -9.93 -7.72
C THR A 167 9.49 -10.97 -6.60
N PHE A 168 8.55 -11.90 -6.72
CA PHE A 168 8.34 -13.00 -5.79
C PHE A 168 9.59 -13.88 -5.64
N ASP A 169 10.13 -14.38 -6.76
CA ASP A 169 11.32 -15.24 -6.76
C ASP A 169 12.53 -14.52 -6.12
N ASN A 170 12.72 -13.23 -6.43
CA ASN A 170 13.82 -12.44 -5.88
C ASN A 170 13.65 -12.14 -4.38
N ILE A 171 12.43 -11.86 -3.91
CA ILE A 171 12.17 -11.66 -2.48
C ILE A 171 12.40 -12.97 -1.74
N CYS A 172 11.85 -14.09 -2.21
CA CYS A 172 12.08 -15.39 -1.57
C CYS A 172 13.55 -15.81 -1.56
N GLY A 173 14.29 -15.54 -2.64
CA GLY A 173 15.73 -15.76 -2.69
C GLY A 173 16.49 -14.89 -1.69
N LEU A 174 16.08 -13.64 -1.52
CA LEU A 174 16.71 -12.70 -0.59
C LEU A 174 16.38 -13.02 0.88
N THR A 175 15.10 -13.29 1.20
CA THR A 175 14.62 -13.43 2.59
C THR A 175 14.75 -14.85 3.12
N PHE A 176 14.57 -15.86 2.27
CA PHE A 176 14.55 -17.27 2.67
C PHE A 176 15.70 -18.08 2.05
N GLY A 177 16.52 -17.48 1.18
CA GLY A 177 17.60 -18.18 0.49
C GLY A 177 17.11 -19.24 -0.50
N LYS A 178 15.82 -19.24 -0.84
CA LYS A 178 15.18 -20.25 -1.69
C LYS A 178 14.68 -19.62 -2.99
N ASP A 179 15.00 -20.23 -4.12
CA ASP A 179 14.40 -19.88 -5.42
C ASP A 179 13.10 -20.69 -5.58
N PRO A 180 11.92 -20.04 -5.61
CA PRO A 180 10.64 -20.72 -5.86
C PRO A 180 10.45 -21.11 -7.33
N GLU A 181 11.29 -20.62 -8.22
CA GLU A 181 11.32 -20.94 -9.64
C GLU A 181 10.01 -20.66 -10.43
N THR A 182 9.22 -19.67 -9.99
CA THR A 182 7.93 -19.30 -10.62
C THR A 182 8.08 -18.63 -11.99
N LEU A 183 9.12 -17.83 -12.19
CA LEU A 183 9.50 -17.23 -13.48
C LEU A 183 10.29 -18.22 -14.36
N SER A 184 9.75 -19.38 -14.71
CA SER A 184 10.43 -20.35 -15.58
C SER A 184 9.70 -20.47 -16.92
N PRO A 185 10.28 -21.08 -17.97
CA PRO A 185 9.66 -21.11 -19.31
C PRO A 185 8.25 -21.69 -19.37
N ASN A 186 7.88 -22.53 -18.40
CA ASN A 186 6.54 -23.12 -18.28
C ASN A 186 5.60 -22.35 -17.33
N LEU A 187 6.06 -21.25 -16.74
CA LEU A 187 5.34 -20.38 -15.80
C LEU A 187 4.50 -21.16 -14.76
N PRO A 188 5.12 -22.08 -13.99
CA PRO A 188 4.41 -22.92 -13.04
C PRO A 188 3.69 -22.07 -12.00
N GLU A 189 2.45 -22.43 -11.69
CA GLU A 189 1.74 -21.81 -10.58
C GLU A 189 2.38 -22.20 -9.25
N ASN A 190 2.49 -21.22 -8.35
CA ASN A 190 2.96 -21.46 -7.00
C ASN A 190 1.78 -21.32 -6.03
N PRO A 191 1.38 -22.42 -5.35
CA PRO A 191 0.23 -22.39 -4.44
C PRO A 191 0.35 -21.34 -3.35
N PHE A 192 1.56 -21.05 -2.88
CA PHE A 192 1.78 -19.99 -1.89
C PHE A 192 1.57 -18.60 -2.49
N ALA A 193 2.09 -18.33 -3.70
CA ALA A 193 1.89 -17.03 -4.35
C ALA A 193 0.40 -16.77 -4.60
N VAL A 194 -0.32 -17.77 -5.13
CA VAL A 194 -1.77 -17.69 -5.37
C VAL A 194 -2.54 -17.47 -4.06
N ALA A 195 -2.22 -18.22 -3.00
CA ALA A 195 -2.86 -18.04 -1.71
C ALA A 195 -2.58 -16.66 -1.10
N PHE A 196 -1.35 -16.16 -1.25
CA PHE A 196 -0.95 -14.84 -0.76
C PHE A 196 -1.66 -13.71 -1.52
N ASP A 197 -1.75 -13.80 -2.85
CA ASP A 197 -2.48 -12.83 -3.68
C ASP A 197 -3.97 -12.84 -3.35
N THR A 198 -4.58 -14.03 -3.22
CA THR A 198 -5.99 -14.18 -2.83
C THR A 198 -6.26 -13.57 -1.46
N ALA A 199 -5.40 -13.82 -0.48
CA ALA A 199 -5.55 -13.26 0.86
C ALA A 199 -5.34 -11.73 0.87
N THR A 200 -4.43 -11.22 0.04
CA THR A 200 -4.22 -9.77 -0.13
C THR A 200 -5.43 -9.10 -0.75
N GLU A 201 -6.02 -9.69 -1.81
CA GLU A 201 -7.24 -9.22 -2.44
C GLU A 201 -8.41 -9.22 -1.46
N ALA A 202 -8.62 -10.32 -0.72
CA ALA A 202 -9.68 -10.43 0.28
C ALA A 202 -9.52 -9.44 1.45
N THR A 203 -8.30 -9.01 1.77
CA THR A 203 -8.06 -8.02 2.83
C THR A 203 -8.32 -6.59 2.37
N MET A 204 -8.21 -6.32 1.06
CA MET A 204 -8.42 -4.99 0.47
C MET A 204 -9.87 -4.69 0.06
N HIS A 205 -10.71 -5.73 -0.05
CA HIS A 205 -12.12 -5.65 -0.44
C HIS A 205 -13.09 -5.71 0.75
#